data_AF-A0A9W8ANK6-F1
#
_entry.id   AF-A0A9W8ANK6-F1
#
_cell.length_a   1.000
_cell.length_b   1.000
_cell.length_c   1.000
_cell.angle_alpha   90.00
_cell.angle_beta   90.00
_cell.angle_gamma   90.00
#
_symmetry.space_group_name_H-M   'P 1'
#
loop_
_entity.id
_entity.type
_entity.pdbx_description
1 polymer ?
#
loop_
_entity_poly.entity_id
_entity_poly.type
_entity_poly.pdbx_seq_one_letter_code
_entity_poly.pdbx_strand_id
1 'polypeptide(L)'
;MHKRYHRILLPMLRLLLAMVSKSSRDQSVITGKVVNYLCHHRRAFEFLLSDDVSGVNVTVLQEMKYFTSLLYALAKAGPPKTGYPAGVSISNLFGFDTLVFSLLTRYKDPTAWKKRLVALSTKDQKDAQNIATNLDGEYTQLELRAWDDIVQMLCSALDLSLLASESPNSSNLPDQRGLVYPVDSTKVFRPRFTWLMALSAGDETNFSFGQRYPSLGSLAVVLAHSLKGSQVLLRERQRLSNFYQTPTLLTKEDLSKLQLSSELEGEGWVELTQSQRQLVAHNVISDHLQINQKRTLRTLHSTGLALYLMWRHLNYYLGSSDSTVGFVDPLTELAALTREEQTSTRDALAQLTRPPANQQHGLKMEALTLLQPVLVQLDQLDAMNEPINEIGAHHQLVFIQRALRKMKDLLYDQSLVS
;
A
#
# COMPACT_ATOMS: atom_id res chain seq x y z
N MET A 1 26.83 -1.63 -17.61
CA MET A 1 27.06 -1.67 -16.15
C MET A 1 25.78 -1.93 -15.31
N HIS A 2 24.59 -1.50 -15.74
CA HIS A 2 23.34 -1.63 -14.96
C HIS A 2 22.94 -3.07 -14.53
N LYS A 3 23.09 -4.09 -15.39
CA LYS A 3 22.68 -5.48 -15.04
C LYS A 3 23.43 -6.10 -13.85
N ARG A 4 24.69 -5.70 -13.59
CA ARG A 4 25.44 -6.18 -12.41
C ARG A 4 25.03 -5.44 -11.13
N TYR A 5 24.63 -4.18 -11.25
CA TYR A 5 24.18 -3.38 -10.12
C TYR A 5 22.86 -3.90 -9.54
N HIS A 6 21.87 -4.23 -10.38
CA HIS A 6 20.60 -4.85 -9.94
C HIS A 6 20.82 -6.20 -9.22
N ARG A 7 21.79 -7.01 -9.66
CA ARG A 7 22.11 -8.29 -9.00
C ARG A 7 22.57 -8.13 -7.55
N ILE A 8 23.15 -6.98 -7.19
CA ILE A 8 23.66 -6.69 -5.84
C ILE A 8 22.65 -5.85 -5.04
N LEU A 9 21.80 -5.08 -5.73
CA LEU A 9 20.86 -4.15 -5.14
C LEU A 9 19.85 -4.84 -4.22
N LEU A 10 19.24 -5.94 -4.67
CA LEU A 10 18.24 -6.66 -3.87
C LEU A 10 18.82 -7.23 -2.55
N PRO A 11 19.94 -7.98 -2.53
CA PRO A 11 20.59 -8.40 -1.29
C PRO A 11 20.94 -7.23 -0.37
N MET A 12 21.40 -6.13 -0.94
CA MET A 12 21.78 -4.94 -0.19
C MET A 12 20.56 -4.25 0.45
N LEU A 13 19.46 -4.07 -0.28
CA LEU A 13 18.22 -3.52 0.25
C LEU A 13 17.68 -4.35 1.41
N ARG A 14 17.75 -5.68 1.31
CA ARG A 14 17.39 -6.60 2.42
C ARG A 14 18.28 -6.38 3.64
N LEU A 15 19.58 -6.24 3.44
CA LEU A 15 20.53 -5.97 4.52
C LEU A 15 20.26 -4.60 5.18
N LEU A 16 20.11 -3.54 4.39
CA LEU A 16 19.81 -2.19 4.89
C LEU A 16 18.51 -2.18 5.71
N LEU A 17 17.45 -2.79 5.20
CA LEU A 17 16.18 -2.90 5.91
C LEU A 17 16.32 -3.67 7.21
N ALA A 18 17.04 -4.80 7.19
CA ALA A 18 17.29 -5.60 8.39
C ALA A 18 18.10 -4.83 9.45
N MET A 19 19.06 -4.00 9.03
CA MET A 19 19.85 -3.15 9.93
C MET A 19 18.99 -2.06 10.59
N VAL A 20 18.15 -1.36 9.82
CA VAL A 20 17.28 -0.28 10.35
C VAL A 20 16.15 -0.83 11.22
N SER A 21 15.63 -2.01 10.89
CA SER A 21 14.50 -2.62 11.61
C SER A 21 14.90 -3.24 12.96
N LYS A 22 16.19 -3.51 13.19
CA LYS A 22 16.68 -4.04 14.46
C LYS A 22 16.88 -2.92 15.48
N SER A 23 16.09 -2.96 16.55
CA SER A 23 16.28 -2.12 17.73
C SER A 23 17.65 -2.40 18.36
N SER A 24 18.57 -1.45 18.25
CA SER A 24 19.94 -1.54 18.81
C SER A 24 20.34 -0.23 19.47
N ARG A 25 21.33 -0.28 20.38
CA ARG A 25 21.87 0.93 21.02
C ARG A 25 22.44 1.94 20.00
N ASP A 26 22.87 1.45 18.84
CA ASP A 26 23.48 2.24 17.77
C ASP A 26 22.50 2.62 16.64
N GLN A 27 21.19 2.50 16.88
CA GLN A 27 20.17 2.71 15.83
C GLN A 27 20.29 4.08 15.13
N SER A 28 20.65 5.14 15.85
CA SER A 28 20.88 6.47 15.24
C SER A 28 22.08 6.49 14.29
N VAL A 29 23.17 5.78 14.64
CA VAL A 29 24.38 5.70 13.81
C VAL A 29 24.11 4.86 12.56
N ILE A 30 23.42 3.73 12.73
CA ILE A 30 23.00 2.86 11.62
C ILE A 30 22.09 3.62 10.67
N THR A 31 21.07 4.31 11.20
CA THR A 31 20.14 5.14 10.43
C THR A 31 20.90 6.20 9.63
N GLY A 32 21.84 6.92 10.26
CA GLY A 32 22.67 7.90 9.59
C GLY A 32 23.53 7.32 8.45
N LYS A 33 24.13 6.13 8.65
CA LYS A 33 24.92 5.45 7.60
C LYS A 33 24.05 5.01 6.43
N VAL A 34 22.87 4.47 6.71
CA VAL A 34 21.91 4.03 5.67
C VAL A 34 21.40 5.24 4.90
N VAL A 35 21.05 6.33 5.57
CA VAL A 35 20.67 7.61 4.94
C VAL A 35 21.79 8.10 4.02
N ASN A 36 23.03 8.16 4.50
CA ASN A 36 24.17 8.58 3.68
C ASN A 36 24.33 7.67 2.45
N TYR A 37 24.16 6.36 2.60
CA TYR A 37 24.19 5.43 1.47
C TYR A 37 23.12 5.77 0.42
N LEU A 38 21.87 6.01 0.86
CA LEU A 38 20.77 6.39 -0.04
C LEU A 38 21.07 7.71 -0.77
N CYS A 39 21.67 8.70 -0.09
CA CYS A 39 22.10 9.95 -0.72
C CYS A 39 23.12 9.72 -1.85
N HIS A 40 24.16 8.93 -1.58
CA HIS A 40 25.23 8.68 -2.55
C HIS A 40 24.73 7.93 -3.78
N HIS A 41 23.67 7.11 -3.63
CA HIS A 41 23.09 6.30 -4.69
C HIS A 41 21.72 6.80 -5.16
N ARG A 42 21.37 8.06 -4.90
CA ARG A 42 20.04 8.64 -5.16
C ARG A 42 19.51 8.35 -6.57
N ARG A 43 20.30 8.63 -7.61
CA ARG A 43 19.89 8.42 -9.01
C ARG A 43 19.51 6.97 -9.34
N ALA A 44 20.18 6.00 -8.70
CA ALA A 44 19.86 4.59 -8.92
C ALA A 44 18.50 4.21 -8.31
N PHE A 45 18.18 4.79 -7.16
CA PHE A 45 16.87 4.60 -6.51
C PHE A 45 15.75 5.40 -7.19
N GLU A 46 16.03 6.60 -7.70
CA GLU A 46 15.09 7.35 -8.54
C GLU A 46 14.74 6.57 -9.81
N PHE A 47 15.75 5.98 -10.47
CA PHE A 47 15.53 5.12 -11.63
C PHE A 47 14.74 3.84 -11.29
N LEU A 48 15.02 3.23 -10.13
CA LEU A 48 14.24 2.08 -9.66
C LEU A 48 12.76 2.45 -9.50
N LEU A 49 12.46 3.63 -8.96
CA LEU A 49 11.08 4.10 -8.75
C LEU A 49 10.44 4.66 -10.03
N SER A 50 11.23 5.16 -10.99
CA SER A 50 10.71 5.77 -12.22
C SER A 50 10.07 4.76 -13.17
N ASP A 51 10.44 3.47 -13.08
CA ASP A 51 9.81 2.36 -13.81
C ASP A 51 9.68 2.60 -15.33
N ASP A 52 10.69 3.23 -15.95
CA ASP A 52 10.76 3.51 -17.40
C ASP A 52 10.87 2.27 -18.30
N VAL A 53 10.68 1.08 -17.74
CA VAL A 53 10.87 -0.19 -18.44
C VAL A 53 9.52 -0.66 -18.98
N SER A 54 9.50 -0.97 -20.28
CA SER A 54 8.37 -1.56 -21.02
C SER A 54 7.77 -2.84 -20.40
N GLY A 55 8.44 -3.45 -19.43
CA GLY A 55 7.96 -4.58 -18.66
C GLY A 55 8.52 -4.59 -17.23
N VAL A 56 7.71 -5.12 -16.31
CA VAL A 56 8.01 -5.28 -14.88
C VAL A 56 8.28 -6.75 -14.62
N ASN A 57 9.29 -7.06 -13.81
CA ASN A 57 9.56 -8.43 -13.39
C ASN A 57 9.55 -8.53 -11.86
N VAL A 58 9.46 -9.75 -11.34
CA VAL A 58 9.39 -9.99 -9.89
C VAL A 58 10.62 -9.46 -9.15
N THR A 59 11.81 -9.46 -9.77
CA THR A 59 13.02 -8.91 -9.11
C THR A 59 12.89 -7.41 -8.90
N VAL A 60 12.41 -6.66 -9.89
CA VAL A 60 12.16 -5.22 -9.79
C VAL A 60 11.07 -4.92 -8.75
N LEU A 61 9.98 -5.69 -8.75
CA LEU A 61 8.93 -5.57 -7.72
C LEU A 61 9.49 -5.79 -6.32
N GLN A 62 10.37 -6.78 -6.14
CA GLN A 62 11.04 -7.00 -4.86
C GLN A 62 11.95 -5.83 -4.49
N GLU A 63 12.75 -5.30 -5.41
CA GLU A 63 13.59 -4.12 -5.19
C GLU A 63 12.73 -2.92 -4.74
N MET A 64 11.64 -2.61 -5.44
CA MET A 64 10.68 -1.56 -5.07
C MET A 64 10.05 -1.81 -3.69
N LYS A 65 9.60 -3.04 -3.41
CA LYS A 65 9.03 -3.44 -2.12
C LYS A 65 10.01 -3.22 -0.96
N TYR A 66 11.26 -3.68 -1.10
CA TYR A 66 12.25 -3.50 -0.04
C TYR A 66 12.65 -2.05 0.11
N PHE A 67 12.75 -1.29 -0.98
CA PHE A 67 13.10 0.12 -0.93
C PHE A 67 12.01 0.96 -0.26
N THR A 68 10.74 0.79 -0.65
CA THR A 68 9.60 1.47 0.01
C THR A 68 9.50 1.11 1.50
N SER A 69 9.71 -0.15 1.85
CA SER A 69 9.73 -0.61 3.25
C SER A 69 10.91 -0.03 4.03
N LEU A 70 12.07 0.14 3.40
CA LEU A 70 13.24 0.80 3.99
C LEU A 70 12.96 2.27 4.29
N LEU A 71 12.34 2.99 3.35
CA LEU A 71 11.96 4.39 3.55
C LEU A 71 10.96 4.54 4.69
N TYR A 72 9.96 3.65 4.78
CA TYR A 72 9.05 3.61 5.92
C TYR A 72 9.77 3.34 7.25
N ALA A 73 10.66 2.35 7.29
CA ALA A 73 11.42 2.00 8.50
C ALA A 73 12.32 3.17 8.96
N LEU A 74 12.95 3.86 8.02
CA LEU A 74 13.73 5.06 8.29
C LEU A 74 12.84 6.18 8.83
N ALA A 75 11.69 6.44 8.20
CA ALA A 75 10.75 7.47 8.65
C ALA A 75 10.28 7.21 10.09
N LYS A 76 10.01 5.95 10.42
CA LYS A 76 9.62 5.52 11.76
C LYS A 76 10.76 5.65 12.79
N ALA A 77 12.01 5.43 12.38
CA ALA A 77 13.18 5.58 13.26
C ALA A 77 13.42 7.04 13.69
N GLY A 78 12.88 8.01 12.95
CA GLY A 78 13.05 9.44 13.22
C GLY A 78 14.44 9.97 12.81
N PRO A 79 14.58 11.29 12.62
CA PRO A 79 15.84 11.88 12.14
C PRO A 79 17.01 11.54 13.08
N PRO A 80 18.23 11.30 12.54
CA PRO A 80 19.42 11.11 13.36
C PRO A 80 19.59 12.31 14.29
N LYS A 81 19.82 12.07 15.59
CA LYS A 81 19.89 13.13 16.62
C LYS A 81 21.03 14.13 16.41
N THR A 82 21.96 13.87 15.49
CA THR A 82 23.15 14.68 15.24
C THR A 82 23.35 14.93 13.74
N GLY A 83 23.59 16.19 13.37
CA GLY A 83 24.09 16.57 12.04
C GLY A 83 23.06 16.96 10.98
N TYR A 84 21.76 16.92 11.28
CA TYR A 84 20.71 17.40 10.37
C TYR A 84 20.09 18.70 10.89
N PRO A 85 19.79 19.68 10.01
CA PRO A 85 19.14 20.91 10.43
C PRO A 85 17.81 20.59 11.13
N ALA A 86 17.53 21.30 12.23
CA ALA A 86 16.24 21.19 12.90
C ALA A 86 15.10 21.45 11.91
N GLY A 87 14.11 20.56 11.86
CA GLY A 87 12.96 20.64 10.95
C GLY A 87 13.05 19.79 9.68
N VAL A 88 14.18 19.12 9.42
CA VAL A 88 14.26 18.14 8.33
C VAL A 88 13.64 16.81 8.77
N SER A 89 12.38 16.58 8.40
CA SER A 89 11.73 15.28 8.55
C SER A 89 12.36 14.26 7.59
N ILE A 90 12.53 13.00 8.03
CA ILE A 90 12.94 11.89 7.13
C ILE A 90 11.99 11.74 5.94
N SER A 91 10.71 12.10 6.11
CA SER A 91 9.73 12.13 5.03
C SER A 91 10.10 13.10 3.90
N ASN A 92 10.87 14.15 4.20
CA ASN A 92 11.31 15.16 3.24
C ASN A 92 12.78 15.00 2.83
N LEU A 93 13.49 14.02 3.38
CA LEU A 93 14.96 13.99 3.34
C LEU A 93 15.53 13.73 1.94
N PHE A 94 14.72 13.23 0.98
CA PHE A 94 15.24 12.86 -0.34
C PHE A 94 14.32 13.14 -1.54
N GLY A 95 13.09 13.62 -1.34
CA GLY A 95 12.10 13.74 -2.42
C GLY A 95 11.62 12.41 -3.00
N PHE A 96 11.95 11.27 -2.35
CA PHE A 96 11.47 9.94 -2.76
C PHE A 96 10.00 9.72 -2.42
N ASP A 97 9.42 10.49 -1.50
CA ASP A 97 8.02 10.40 -1.09
C ASP A 97 7.09 10.52 -2.30
N THR A 98 7.31 11.52 -3.14
CA THR A 98 6.56 11.72 -4.39
C THR A 98 6.66 10.52 -5.34
N LEU A 99 7.87 9.99 -5.54
CA LEU A 99 8.12 8.83 -6.39
C LEU A 99 7.50 7.54 -5.82
N VAL A 100 7.56 7.35 -4.50
CA VAL A 100 6.91 6.22 -3.81
C VAL A 100 5.39 6.32 -3.94
N PHE A 101 4.82 7.51 -3.80
CA PHE A 101 3.38 7.69 -3.96
C PHE A 101 2.92 7.53 -5.41
N SER A 102 3.78 7.81 -6.39
CA SER A 102 3.51 7.50 -7.80
C SER A 102 3.36 5.98 -8.05
N LEU A 103 3.93 5.12 -7.20
CA LEU A 103 3.69 3.68 -7.30
C LEU A 103 2.22 3.32 -7.01
N LEU A 104 1.54 4.09 -6.15
CA LEU A 104 0.11 3.91 -5.89
C LEU A 104 -0.69 4.10 -7.17
N THR A 105 -0.33 5.05 -8.03
CA THR A 105 -1.06 5.31 -9.27
C THR A 105 -0.80 4.22 -10.32
N ARG A 106 0.43 3.68 -10.35
CA ARG A 106 0.89 2.71 -11.36
C ARG A 106 0.45 1.27 -11.08
N TYR A 107 0.43 0.87 -9.82
CA TYR A 107 0.16 -0.52 -9.41
C TYR A 107 -1.22 -0.71 -8.77
N LYS A 108 -2.08 0.32 -8.78
CA LYS A 108 -3.46 0.22 -8.27
C LYS A 108 -4.34 -0.75 -9.04
N ASP A 109 -4.18 -0.85 -10.37
CA ASP A 109 -5.02 -1.70 -11.21
C ASP A 109 -4.34 -3.06 -11.48
N PRO A 110 -4.94 -4.18 -11.02
CA PRO A 110 -4.51 -5.52 -11.37
C PRO A 110 -4.34 -5.77 -12.85
N THR A 111 -5.24 -5.25 -13.70
CA THR A 111 -5.20 -5.58 -15.13
C THR A 111 -4.04 -4.92 -15.86
N ALA A 112 -3.69 -3.69 -15.47
CA ALA A 112 -2.57 -2.94 -16.03
C ALA A 112 -1.21 -3.58 -15.69
N TRP A 113 -0.91 -3.85 -14.41
CA TRP A 113 0.41 -4.38 -14.05
C TRP A 113 0.61 -5.83 -14.48
N LYS A 114 -0.46 -6.64 -14.54
CA LYS A 114 -0.40 -8.02 -15.06
C LYS A 114 0.07 -8.05 -16.51
N LYS A 115 -0.44 -7.16 -17.37
CA LYS A 115 -0.03 -7.06 -18.79
C LYS A 115 1.45 -6.69 -18.94
N ARG A 116 2.02 -6.00 -17.94
CA ARG A 116 3.43 -5.59 -17.92
C ARG A 116 4.34 -6.66 -17.31
N LEU A 117 3.81 -7.71 -16.68
CA LEU A 117 4.61 -8.70 -15.97
C LEU A 117 5.37 -9.61 -16.94
N VAL A 118 6.69 -9.65 -16.82
CA VAL A 118 7.58 -10.44 -17.68
C VAL A 118 8.34 -11.48 -16.87
N ALA A 119 8.29 -12.73 -17.32
CA ALA A 119 9.10 -13.82 -16.80
C ALA A 119 10.53 -13.77 -17.39
N LEU A 120 11.54 -13.52 -16.56
CA LEU A 120 12.93 -13.38 -17.01
C LEU A 120 13.82 -14.57 -16.64
N SER A 121 13.58 -15.20 -15.49
CA SER A 121 14.36 -16.38 -15.08
C SER A 121 13.67 -17.67 -15.50
N THR A 122 14.44 -18.77 -15.59
CA THR A 122 13.89 -20.12 -15.81
C THR A 122 12.88 -20.50 -14.72
N LYS A 123 13.07 -20.00 -13.50
CA LYS A 123 12.11 -20.14 -12.40
C LYS A 123 10.83 -19.36 -12.69
N ASP A 124 10.92 -18.12 -13.13
CA ASP A 124 9.75 -17.29 -13.45
C ASP A 124 8.95 -17.87 -14.63
N GLN A 125 9.64 -18.46 -15.61
CA GLN A 125 9.00 -19.13 -16.74
C GLN A 125 8.22 -20.37 -16.29
N LYS A 126 8.78 -21.16 -15.37
CA LYS A 126 8.05 -22.27 -14.73
C LYS A 126 6.87 -21.75 -13.91
N ASP A 127 7.07 -20.73 -13.09
CA ASP A 127 6.01 -20.13 -12.27
C ASP A 127 4.90 -19.48 -13.13
N ALA A 128 5.21 -19.02 -14.35
CA ALA A 128 4.23 -18.51 -15.31
C ALA A 128 3.44 -19.63 -16.00
N GLN A 129 4.01 -20.82 -16.13
CA GLN A 129 3.33 -22.01 -16.66
C GLN A 129 2.50 -22.73 -15.59
N ASN A 130 2.91 -22.60 -14.32
CA ASN A 130 2.21 -23.17 -13.18
C ASN A 130 0.99 -22.31 -12.83
N ILE A 131 -0.19 -22.78 -13.24
CA ILE A 131 -1.46 -22.18 -12.83
C ILE A 131 -1.63 -22.45 -11.33
N ALA A 132 -1.53 -21.38 -10.54
CA ALA A 132 -2.02 -21.37 -9.18
C ALA A 132 -3.55 -21.26 -9.26
N THR A 133 -4.22 -22.39 -9.11
CA THR A 133 -5.68 -22.39 -9.00
C THR A 133 -6.07 -21.77 -7.66
N ASN A 134 -6.19 -20.44 -7.62
CA ASN A 134 -6.99 -19.81 -6.59
C ASN A 134 -8.44 -20.15 -6.87
N LEU A 135 -9.21 -20.42 -5.82
CA LEU A 135 -10.56 -20.97 -5.96
C LEU A 135 -11.57 -19.97 -6.59
N ASP A 136 -11.18 -18.70 -6.74
CA ASP A 136 -11.96 -17.59 -7.32
C ASP A 136 -11.46 -17.10 -8.69
N GLY A 137 -10.43 -17.74 -9.27
CA GLY A 137 -9.93 -17.43 -10.61
C GLY A 137 -8.55 -18.02 -10.92
N GLU A 138 -8.23 -18.17 -12.20
CA GLU A 138 -6.93 -18.65 -12.64
C GLU A 138 -5.89 -17.54 -12.53
N TYR A 139 -4.91 -17.72 -11.63
CA TYR A 139 -3.71 -16.91 -11.57
C TYR A 139 -2.50 -17.81 -11.81
N THR A 140 -1.44 -17.27 -12.38
CA THR A 140 -0.15 -18.00 -12.38
C THR A 140 0.53 -17.84 -11.01
N GLN A 141 1.39 -18.77 -10.62
CA GLN A 141 2.23 -18.62 -9.43
C GLN A 141 3.07 -17.33 -9.51
N LEU A 142 3.48 -16.93 -10.72
CA LEU A 142 4.19 -15.68 -10.96
C LEU A 142 3.35 -14.45 -10.59
N GLU A 143 2.09 -14.41 -11.02
CA GLU A 143 1.17 -13.31 -10.71
C GLU A 143 0.87 -13.23 -9.21
N LEU A 144 0.75 -14.36 -8.50
CA LEU A 144 0.52 -14.35 -7.05
C LEU A 144 1.72 -13.78 -6.28
N ARG A 145 2.95 -14.13 -6.69
CA ARG A 145 4.15 -13.55 -6.07
C ARG A 145 4.27 -12.07 -6.35
N ALA A 146 4.01 -11.65 -7.59
CA ALA A 146 3.98 -10.25 -7.97
C ALA A 146 2.94 -9.47 -7.16
N TRP A 147 1.75 -10.04 -6.97
CA TRP A 147 0.69 -9.46 -6.15
C TRP A 147 1.12 -9.25 -4.70
N ASP A 148 1.71 -10.26 -4.06
CA ASP A 148 2.19 -10.15 -2.67
C ASP A 148 3.25 -9.04 -2.52
N ASP A 149 4.13 -8.90 -3.51
CA ASP A 149 5.15 -7.84 -3.52
C ASP A 149 4.53 -6.45 -3.73
N ILE A 150 3.57 -6.32 -4.64
CA ILE A 150 2.84 -5.08 -4.91
C ILE A 150 2.03 -4.65 -3.70
N VAL A 151 1.23 -5.53 -3.09
CA VAL A 151 0.42 -5.19 -1.91
C VAL A 151 1.30 -4.70 -0.77
N GLN A 152 2.42 -5.37 -0.50
CA GLN A 152 3.36 -4.94 0.55
C GLN A 152 3.98 -3.57 0.24
N MET A 153 4.35 -3.32 -1.02
CA MET A 153 4.86 -2.03 -1.47
C MET A 153 3.82 -0.92 -1.29
N LEU A 154 2.56 -1.15 -1.69
CA LEU A 154 1.47 -0.20 -1.54
C LEU A 154 1.16 0.10 -0.06
N CYS A 155 1.16 -0.92 0.81
CA CYS A 155 1.03 -0.72 2.26
C CYS A 155 2.15 0.18 2.79
N SER A 156 3.41 -0.12 2.48
CA SER A 156 4.55 0.70 2.91
C SER A 156 4.47 2.14 2.38
N ALA A 157 3.95 2.35 1.17
CA ALA A 157 3.72 3.67 0.60
C ALA A 157 2.61 4.45 1.33
N LEU A 158 1.51 3.79 1.69
CA LEU A 158 0.41 4.39 2.46
C LEU A 158 0.85 4.74 3.89
N ASP A 159 1.57 3.83 4.56
CA ASP A 159 2.13 4.08 5.88
C ASP A 159 3.14 5.25 5.86
N LEU A 160 4.00 5.29 4.85
CA LEU A 160 4.91 6.41 4.64
C LEU A 160 4.15 7.72 4.39
N SER A 161 3.06 7.68 3.61
CA SER A 161 2.18 8.84 3.37
C SER A 161 1.61 9.37 4.67
N LEU A 162 1.16 8.46 5.54
CA LEU A 162 0.60 8.81 6.83
C LEU A 162 1.65 9.46 7.74
N LEU A 163 2.84 8.86 7.88
CA LEU A 163 3.94 9.46 8.66
C LEU A 163 4.38 10.82 8.08
N ALA A 164 4.43 10.94 6.75
CA ALA A 164 4.81 12.18 6.06
C ALA A 164 3.75 13.29 6.18
N SER A 165 2.52 12.91 6.52
CA SER A 165 1.40 13.84 6.76
C SER A 165 1.34 14.30 8.22
N GLU A 166 2.11 13.69 9.14
CA GLU A 166 2.21 14.09 10.54
C GLU A 166 3.43 15.02 10.77
N SER A 167 3.22 16.17 11.40
CA SER A 167 4.32 17.12 11.69
C SER A 167 5.27 16.61 12.79
N PRO A 168 6.60 16.76 12.61
CA PRO A 168 7.61 16.37 13.60
C PRO A 168 7.66 17.28 14.84
N ASN A 169 6.98 18.44 14.82
CA ASN A 169 7.06 19.43 15.91
C ASN A 169 6.09 19.16 17.09
N SER A 170 5.32 18.07 17.07
CA SER A 170 4.57 17.64 18.26
C SER A 170 5.49 16.85 19.20
N SER A 171 6.31 17.58 19.95
CA SER A 171 7.25 17.05 20.94
C SER A 171 6.53 16.51 22.17
N ASN A 172 5.81 15.39 22.02
CA ASN A 172 5.32 14.51 23.10
C ASN A 172 4.78 13.20 22.48
N LEU A 173 5.67 12.28 22.14
CA LEU A 173 5.30 10.88 21.88
C LEU A 173 5.84 10.04 23.05
N PRO A 174 4.97 9.46 23.92
CA PRO A 174 5.39 8.34 24.73
C PRO A 174 5.68 7.14 23.81
N ASP A 175 6.71 6.37 24.16
CA ASP A 175 7.09 5.09 23.55
C ASP A 175 5.87 4.14 23.43
N GLN A 176 5.10 4.24 22.36
CA GLN A 176 4.05 3.26 22.05
C GLN A 176 4.58 2.30 20.99
N ARG A 177 5.18 1.21 21.49
CA ARG A 177 5.43 -0.02 20.74
C ARG A 177 4.10 -0.70 20.44
N GLY A 178 3.31 -0.14 19.53
CA GLY A 178 2.05 -0.69 19.09
C GLY A 178 1.47 0.18 17.98
N LEU A 179 0.99 -0.46 16.91
CA LEU A 179 0.26 0.16 15.80
C LEU A 179 -1.11 0.68 16.28
N VAL A 180 -1.12 1.62 17.23
CA VAL A 180 -2.32 2.33 17.66
C VAL A 180 -2.27 3.67 16.96
N TYR A 181 -2.90 3.75 15.78
CA TYR A 181 -3.07 5.00 15.06
C TYR A 181 -3.93 5.93 15.92
N PRO A 182 -3.41 7.08 16.39
CA PRO A 182 -4.21 8.01 17.19
C PRO A 182 -5.26 8.64 16.27
N VAL A 183 -6.49 8.14 16.39
CA VAL A 183 -7.67 8.58 15.63
C VAL A 183 -8.01 10.05 15.91
N ASP A 184 -7.46 10.63 16.99
CA ASP A 184 -7.71 11.98 17.48
C ASP A 184 -6.41 12.82 17.61
N SER A 185 -5.43 12.59 16.73
CA SER A 185 -4.17 13.34 16.82
C SER A 185 -4.40 14.84 16.53
N THR A 186 -4.09 15.68 17.52
CA THR A 186 -3.94 17.14 17.43
C THR A 186 -2.72 17.57 16.61
N LYS A 187 -2.12 16.63 15.87
CA LYS A 187 -0.92 16.85 15.08
C LYS A 187 -1.26 17.65 13.83
N VAL A 188 -0.35 18.57 13.51
CA VAL A 188 -0.45 19.39 12.31
C VAL A 188 -0.43 18.48 11.08
N PHE A 189 -1.49 18.50 10.26
CA PHE A 189 -1.62 17.69 9.06
C PHE A 189 -1.05 18.41 7.85
N ARG A 190 -0.36 17.65 6.99
CA ARG A 190 0.20 18.14 5.72
C ARG A 190 -0.35 17.30 4.58
N PRO A 191 -1.17 17.87 3.67
CA PRO A 191 -1.73 17.12 2.55
C PRO A 191 -0.63 16.66 1.60
N ARG A 192 -0.75 15.43 1.10
CA ARG A 192 0.17 14.80 0.15
C ARG A 192 -0.52 14.35 -1.14
N PHE A 193 -1.84 14.31 -1.14
CA PHE A 193 -2.67 13.96 -2.30
C PHE A 193 -3.44 15.20 -2.75
N THR A 194 -3.39 15.54 -4.03
CA THR A 194 -4.11 16.69 -4.58
C THR A 194 -5.62 16.47 -4.50
N TRP A 195 -6.39 17.55 -4.38
CA TRP A 195 -7.85 17.46 -4.22
C TRP A 195 -8.59 16.91 -5.45
N LEU A 196 -7.92 16.65 -6.57
CA LEU A 196 -8.53 16.10 -7.78
C LEU A 196 -9.13 14.71 -7.55
N MET A 197 -10.40 14.53 -7.91
CA MET A 197 -11.10 13.24 -7.83
C MET A 197 -11.13 12.48 -9.17
N ALA A 198 -10.93 13.18 -10.29
CA ALA A 198 -10.95 12.57 -11.61
C ALA A 198 -9.74 11.66 -11.84
N LEU A 199 -10.01 10.46 -12.38
CA LEU A 199 -9.01 9.66 -13.08
C LEU A 199 -8.87 10.29 -14.45
N SER A 200 -7.88 11.16 -14.65
CA SER A 200 -7.64 11.76 -15.95
C SER A 200 -7.46 10.62 -16.96
N ALA A 201 -8.33 10.52 -17.98
CA ALA A 201 -8.29 9.48 -19.00
C ALA A 201 -6.99 9.47 -19.85
N GLY A 202 -6.05 10.39 -19.58
CA GLY A 202 -4.69 10.43 -20.15
C GLY A 202 -3.57 9.98 -19.20
N ASP A 203 -3.87 9.60 -17.95
CA ASP A 203 -2.87 9.17 -16.96
C ASP A 203 -2.31 7.76 -17.23
N GLU A 204 -2.93 6.97 -18.11
CA GLU A 204 -2.40 5.65 -18.47
C GLU A 204 -1.19 5.72 -19.41
N THR A 205 -1.04 6.80 -20.18
CA THR A 205 0.01 6.90 -21.21
C THR A 205 0.95 8.08 -21.03
N ASN A 206 0.55 9.13 -20.28
CA ASN A 206 1.35 10.34 -20.11
C ASN A 206 1.46 10.73 -18.62
N PHE A 207 2.00 9.84 -17.78
CA PHE A 207 2.78 10.31 -16.63
C PHE A 207 4.04 10.99 -17.17
N SER A 208 3.87 12.21 -17.66
CA SER A 208 4.98 13.13 -17.81
C SER A 208 5.65 13.24 -16.44
N PHE A 209 6.98 13.19 -16.42
CA PHE A 209 7.86 13.30 -15.27
C PHE A 209 7.70 14.59 -14.41
N GLY A 210 6.57 15.31 -14.54
CA GLY A 210 6.24 16.56 -13.88
C GLY A 210 5.07 16.52 -12.87
N GLN A 211 4.19 15.50 -12.87
CA GLN A 211 3.17 15.41 -11.81
C GLN A 211 3.77 14.86 -10.52
N ARG A 212 4.24 15.78 -9.65
CA ARG A 212 4.95 15.45 -8.40
C ARG A 212 4.05 14.86 -7.30
N TYR A 213 2.72 14.89 -7.42
CA TYR A 213 1.83 14.45 -6.33
C TYR A 213 0.66 13.60 -6.83
N PRO A 214 0.32 12.49 -6.15
CA PRO A 214 -0.86 11.70 -6.46
C PRO A 214 -2.15 12.47 -6.18
N SER A 215 -3.27 12.07 -6.77
CA SER A 215 -4.59 12.66 -6.55
C SER A 215 -5.45 11.86 -5.57
N LEU A 216 -6.48 12.48 -4.98
CA LEU A 216 -7.51 11.74 -4.23
C LEU A 216 -8.20 10.69 -5.09
N GLY A 217 -8.40 10.95 -6.38
CA GLY A 217 -8.89 9.95 -7.33
C GLY A 217 -8.03 8.67 -7.36
N SER A 218 -6.71 8.81 -7.25
CA SER A 218 -5.80 7.66 -7.16
C SER A 218 -5.96 6.88 -5.87
N LEU A 219 -6.11 7.58 -4.75
CA LEU A 219 -6.35 6.95 -3.45
C LEU A 219 -7.70 6.22 -3.39
N ALA A 220 -8.72 6.76 -4.06
CA ALA A 220 -10.03 6.13 -4.14
C ALA A 220 -10.01 4.83 -4.96
N VAL A 221 -9.23 4.79 -6.04
CA VAL A 221 -9.03 3.56 -6.81
C VAL A 221 -8.25 2.52 -6.00
N VAL A 222 -7.19 2.92 -5.28
CA VAL A 222 -6.49 2.03 -4.34
C VAL A 222 -7.47 1.46 -3.31
N LEU A 223 -8.32 2.31 -2.72
CA LEU A 223 -9.33 1.88 -1.76
C LEU A 223 -10.32 0.86 -2.37
N ALA A 224 -10.83 1.13 -3.57
CA ALA A 224 -11.77 0.23 -4.25
C ALA A 224 -11.13 -1.13 -4.58
N HIS A 225 -9.89 -1.17 -5.06
CA HIS A 225 -9.19 -2.41 -5.36
C HIS A 225 -8.80 -3.19 -4.11
N SER A 226 -8.31 -2.52 -3.06
CA SER A 226 -8.02 -3.16 -1.78
C SER A 226 -9.30 -3.76 -1.18
N LEU A 227 -10.43 -3.03 -1.23
CA LEU A 227 -11.72 -3.56 -0.76
C LEU A 227 -12.16 -4.80 -1.55
N LYS A 228 -12.13 -4.74 -2.87
CA LYS A 228 -12.46 -5.88 -3.73
C LYS A 228 -11.54 -7.08 -3.43
N GLY A 229 -10.25 -6.83 -3.24
CA GLY A 229 -9.28 -7.85 -2.85
C GLY A 229 -9.59 -8.48 -1.49
N SER A 230 -9.95 -7.68 -0.49
CA SER A 230 -10.36 -8.16 0.83
C SER A 230 -11.60 -9.05 0.76
N GLN A 231 -12.61 -8.66 -0.04
CA GLN A 231 -13.82 -9.48 -0.21
C GLN A 231 -13.53 -10.84 -0.86
N VAL A 232 -12.67 -10.87 -1.89
CA VAL A 232 -12.23 -12.13 -2.53
C VAL A 232 -11.52 -13.01 -1.51
N LEU A 233 -10.54 -12.46 -0.78
CA LEU A 233 -9.77 -13.23 0.20
C LEU A 233 -10.64 -13.77 1.35
N LEU A 234 -11.62 -12.99 1.84
CA LEU A 234 -12.55 -13.43 2.87
C LEU A 234 -13.45 -14.58 2.40
N ARG A 235 -13.99 -14.51 1.17
CA ARG A 235 -14.78 -15.61 0.58
C ARG A 235 -13.94 -16.86 0.38
N GLU A 236 -12.73 -16.70 -0.15
CA GLU A 236 -11.78 -17.79 -0.33
C GLU A 236 -11.44 -18.45 1.01
N ARG A 237 -11.22 -17.66 2.07
CA ARG A 237 -10.98 -18.17 3.43
C ARG A 237 -12.17 -18.97 3.94
N GLN A 238 -13.39 -18.46 3.81
CA GLN A 238 -14.60 -19.16 4.26
C GLN A 238 -14.72 -20.52 3.55
N ARG A 239 -14.49 -20.54 2.23
CA ARG A 239 -14.50 -21.77 1.44
C ARG A 239 -13.39 -22.74 1.86
N LEU A 240 -12.16 -22.29 2.02
CA LEU A 240 -11.03 -23.11 2.48
C LEU A 240 -11.27 -23.65 3.89
N SER A 241 -11.87 -22.86 4.78
CA SER A 241 -12.23 -23.29 6.13
C SER A 241 -13.27 -24.40 6.10
N ASN A 242 -14.28 -24.30 5.23
CA ASN A 242 -15.28 -25.36 5.05
C ASN A 242 -14.64 -26.67 4.57
N PHE A 243 -13.70 -26.60 3.62
CA PHE A 243 -12.96 -27.78 3.17
C PHE A 243 -12.04 -28.37 4.26
N TYR A 244 -11.44 -27.52 5.08
CA TYR A 244 -10.60 -27.95 6.20
C TYR A 244 -11.42 -28.67 7.28
N GLN A 245 -12.59 -28.12 7.65
CA GLN A 245 -13.47 -28.69 8.65
C GLN A 245 -14.21 -29.94 8.15
N THR A 246 -14.52 -30.00 6.85
CA THR A 246 -15.26 -31.11 6.24
C THR A 246 -14.53 -31.64 5.00
N PRO A 247 -13.46 -32.47 5.18
CA PRO A 247 -12.65 -32.98 4.08
C PRO A 247 -13.42 -33.84 3.06
N THR A 248 -14.60 -34.35 3.45
CA THR A 248 -15.49 -35.13 2.59
C THR A 248 -16.20 -34.30 1.52
N LEU A 249 -16.18 -32.96 1.64
CA LEU A 249 -16.74 -32.04 0.63
C LEU A 249 -15.79 -31.81 -0.56
N LEU A 250 -14.53 -32.27 -0.49
CA LEU A 250 -13.58 -32.12 -1.58
C LEU A 250 -13.97 -33.00 -2.77
N THR A 251 -14.29 -32.37 -3.90
CA THR A 251 -14.56 -33.10 -5.14
C THR A 251 -13.26 -33.67 -5.72
N LYS A 252 -13.38 -34.65 -6.64
CA LYS A 252 -12.21 -35.14 -7.41
C LYS A 252 -11.52 -34.02 -8.20
N GLU A 253 -12.29 -33.04 -8.64
CA GLU A 253 -11.77 -31.87 -9.35
C GLU A 253 -10.97 -30.96 -8.40
N ASP A 254 -11.47 -30.71 -7.19
CA ASP A 254 -10.74 -29.95 -6.16
C ASP A 254 -9.42 -30.62 -5.78
N LEU A 255 -9.42 -31.95 -5.66
CA LEU A 255 -8.19 -32.72 -5.40
C LEU A 255 -7.19 -32.63 -6.55
N SER A 256 -7.65 -32.61 -7.81
CA SER A 256 -6.78 -32.42 -8.98
C SER A 256 -6.22 -31.01 -9.09
N LYS A 257 -6.98 -29.99 -8.66
CA LYS A 257 -6.52 -28.60 -8.57
C LYS A 257 -5.48 -28.43 -7.47
N LEU A 258 -5.71 -29.06 -6.31
CA LEU A 258 -4.76 -29.07 -5.19
C LEU A 258 -3.46 -29.81 -5.53
N GLN A 259 -3.52 -30.86 -6.37
CA GLN A 259 -2.34 -31.53 -6.90
C GLN A 259 -1.41 -30.56 -7.64
N LEU A 260 -1.97 -29.71 -8.52
CA LEU A 260 -1.20 -28.69 -9.29
C LEU A 260 -0.56 -27.63 -8.39
N SER A 261 -1.11 -27.41 -7.19
CA SER A 261 -0.54 -26.49 -6.19
C SER A 261 0.46 -27.15 -5.23
N SER A 262 0.56 -28.48 -5.21
CA SER A 262 1.47 -29.21 -4.32
C SER A 262 2.88 -29.32 -4.93
N GLU A 263 3.92 -29.35 -4.09
CA GLU A 263 5.31 -29.59 -4.53
C GLU A 263 5.55 -31.03 -5.05
N LEU A 264 4.55 -31.91 -4.94
CA LEU A 264 4.59 -33.29 -5.40
C LEU A 264 4.27 -33.35 -6.90
N GLU A 265 5.30 -33.22 -7.73
CA GLU A 265 5.17 -33.36 -9.18
C GLU A 265 4.95 -34.84 -9.59
N GLY A 266 4.04 -35.05 -10.56
CA GLY A 266 3.98 -36.27 -11.38
C GLY A 266 3.66 -37.58 -10.64
N GLU A 267 4.61 -38.51 -10.65
CA GLU A 267 4.43 -39.92 -10.28
C GLU A 267 4.09 -40.12 -8.79
N GLY A 268 4.64 -39.27 -7.92
CA GLY A 268 4.44 -39.36 -6.47
C GLY A 268 3.01 -39.12 -6.00
N TRP A 269 2.14 -38.47 -6.80
CA TRP A 269 0.72 -38.26 -6.45
C TRP A 269 -0.17 -39.42 -6.89
N VAL A 270 0.14 -40.03 -8.04
CA VAL A 270 -0.61 -41.15 -8.61
C VAL A 270 -0.48 -42.40 -7.73
N GLU A 271 0.67 -42.58 -7.09
CA GLU A 271 0.95 -43.70 -6.17
C GLU A 271 0.28 -43.58 -4.79
N LEU A 272 -0.22 -42.38 -4.42
CA LEU A 272 -0.86 -42.18 -3.12
C LEU A 272 -2.24 -42.82 -3.08
N THR A 273 -2.53 -43.49 -1.96
CA THR A 273 -3.89 -43.91 -1.62
C THR A 273 -4.81 -42.71 -1.44
N GLN A 274 -6.13 -42.91 -1.55
CA GLN A 274 -7.11 -41.82 -1.33
C GLN A 274 -6.95 -41.15 0.04
N SER A 275 -6.66 -41.93 1.09
CA SER A 275 -6.42 -41.41 2.44
C SER A 275 -5.16 -40.52 2.52
N GLN A 276 -4.08 -40.90 1.84
CA GLN A 276 -2.85 -40.10 1.77
C GLN A 276 -3.05 -38.83 0.94
N ARG A 277 -3.79 -38.91 -0.17
CA ARG A 277 -4.15 -37.71 -0.96
C ARG A 277 -5.01 -36.74 -0.16
N GLN A 278 -5.93 -37.24 0.66
CA GLN A 278 -6.71 -36.40 1.57
C GLN A 278 -5.84 -35.73 2.64
N LEU A 279 -4.85 -36.43 3.18
CA LEU A 279 -3.92 -35.86 4.16
C LEU A 279 -3.02 -34.79 3.53
N VAL A 280 -2.52 -35.01 2.31
CA VAL A 280 -1.77 -33.99 1.56
C VAL A 280 -2.65 -32.80 1.23
N ALA A 281 -3.88 -33.03 0.75
CA ALA A 281 -4.85 -31.97 0.48
C ALA A 281 -5.14 -31.13 1.74
N HIS A 282 -5.28 -31.77 2.89
CA HIS A 282 -5.49 -31.10 4.17
C HIS A 282 -4.30 -30.21 4.55
N ASN A 283 -3.06 -30.68 4.35
CA ASN A 283 -1.86 -29.87 4.59
C ASN A 283 -1.77 -28.67 3.63
N VAL A 284 -2.05 -28.88 2.34
CA VAL A 284 -2.08 -27.79 1.36
C VAL A 284 -3.16 -26.76 1.69
N ILE A 285 -4.35 -27.19 2.10
CA ILE A 285 -5.43 -26.30 2.55
C ILE A 285 -5.01 -25.53 3.81
N SER A 286 -4.35 -26.19 4.77
CA SER A 286 -3.81 -25.53 5.97
C SER A 286 -2.81 -24.42 5.60
N ASP A 287 -1.88 -24.71 4.69
CA ASP A 287 -0.89 -23.73 4.24
C ASP A 287 -1.55 -22.57 3.48
N HIS A 288 -2.51 -22.87 2.61
CA HIS A 288 -3.31 -21.86 1.91
C HIS A 288 -4.11 -20.99 2.87
N LEU A 289 -4.69 -21.56 3.94
CA LEU A 289 -5.37 -20.80 4.97
C LEU A 289 -4.43 -19.82 5.68
N GLN A 290 -3.20 -20.23 6.01
CA GLN A 290 -2.20 -19.34 6.63
C GLN A 290 -1.74 -18.22 5.68
N ILE A 291 -1.55 -18.54 4.40
CA ILE A 291 -1.16 -17.56 3.37
C ILE A 291 -2.30 -16.57 3.16
N ASN A 292 -3.53 -17.06 2.95
CA ASN A 292 -4.72 -16.24 2.78
C ASN A 292 -4.97 -15.35 4.01
N GLN A 293 -4.76 -15.87 5.23
CA GLN A 293 -4.83 -15.06 6.46
C GLN A 293 -3.88 -13.86 6.42
N LYS A 294 -2.60 -14.08 6.09
CA LYS A 294 -1.61 -13.01 5.99
C LYS A 294 -1.99 -12.00 4.91
N ARG A 295 -2.49 -12.46 3.78
CA ARG A 295 -2.98 -11.59 2.69
C ARG A 295 -4.19 -10.77 3.13
N THR A 296 -5.18 -11.40 3.76
CA THR A 296 -6.39 -10.74 4.28
C THR A 296 -6.03 -9.62 5.24
N LEU A 297 -5.16 -9.88 6.22
CA LEU A 297 -4.71 -8.86 7.17
C LEU A 297 -4.03 -7.68 6.48
N ARG A 298 -3.17 -7.92 5.48
CA ARG A 298 -2.48 -6.87 4.73
C ARG A 298 -3.46 -6.04 3.89
N THR A 299 -4.40 -6.68 3.21
CA THR A 299 -5.36 -5.97 2.36
C THR A 299 -6.38 -5.18 3.19
N LEU A 300 -6.83 -5.71 4.34
CA LEU A 300 -7.64 -4.94 5.30
C LEU A 300 -6.84 -3.74 5.83
N HIS A 301 -5.56 -3.93 6.15
CA HIS A 301 -4.71 -2.85 6.61
C HIS A 301 -4.55 -1.73 5.55
N SER A 302 -4.28 -2.10 4.29
CA SER A 302 -4.26 -1.15 3.16
C SER A 302 -5.59 -0.41 3.01
N THR A 303 -6.71 -1.13 3.11
CA THR A 303 -8.06 -0.56 3.03
C THR A 303 -8.28 0.48 4.13
N GLY A 304 -7.93 0.14 5.37
CA GLY A 304 -8.02 1.06 6.51
C GLY A 304 -7.16 2.31 6.33
N LEU A 305 -5.89 2.15 5.93
CA LEU A 305 -4.98 3.27 5.70
C LEU A 305 -5.46 4.19 4.57
N ALA A 306 -5.90 3.61 3.45
CA ALA A 306 -6.41 4.38 2.32
C ALA A 306 -7.67 5.18 2.71
N LEU A 307 -8.60 4.55 3.45
CA LEU A 307 -9.81 5.21 3.94
C LEU A 307 -9.49 6.34 4.94
N TYR A 308 -8.57 6.10 5.86
CA TYR A 308 -8.15 7.11 6.83
C TYR A 308 -7.44 8.29 6.17
N LEU A 309 -6.52 8.03 5.24
CA LEU A 309 -5.86 9.08 4.45
C LEU A 309 -6.87 9.86 3.63
N MET A 310 -7.82 9.20 2.97
CA MET A 310 -8.88 9.85 2.22
C MET A 310 -9.67 10.80 3.13
N TRP A 311 -10.05 10.34 4.33
CA TRP A 311 -10.80 11.14 5.28
C TRP A 311 -10.00 12.36 5.73
N ARG A 312 -8.73 12.20 6.08
CA ARG A 312 -7.87 13.32 6.52
C ARG A 312 -7.74 14.39 5.44
N HIS A 313 -7.55 13.99 4.18
CA HIS A 313 -7.42 14.94 3.07
C HIS A 313 -8.76 15.63 2.77
N LEU A 314 -9.86 14.89 2.67
CA LEU A 314 -11.18 15.50 2.46
C LEU A 314 -11.56 16.43 3.61
N ASN A 315 -11.27 16.06 4.86
CA ASN A 315 -11.50 16.92 6.02
C ASN A 315 -10.69 18.21 5.94
N TYR A 316 -9.45 18.15 5.45
CA TYR A 316 -8.64 19.34 5.19
C TYR A 316 -9.23 20.22 4.06
N TYR A 317 -9.67 19.62 2.96
CA TYR A 317 -10.18 20.36 1.80
C TYR A 317 -11.57 20.96 2.01
N LEU A 318 -12.44 20.25 2.74
CA LEU A 318 -13.83 20.62 2.96
C LEU A 318 -14.08 21.34 4.30
N GLY A 319 -13.22 21.14 5.31
CA GLY A 319 -13.42 21.68 6.67
C GLY A 319 -13.33 23.20 6.75
N SER A 320 -14.08 23.82 7.67
CA SER A 320 -14.14 25.28 7.87
C SER A 320 -12.77 25.96 8.10
N SER A 321 -12.60 27.22 7.66
CA SER A 321 -11.35 27.98 7.83
C SER A 321 -10.92 28.14 9.29
N ASP A 322 -11.87 28.09 10.23
CA ASP A 322 -11.60 28.24 11.67
C ASP A 322 -11.10 26.94 12.32
N SER A 323 -11.33 25.78 11.68
CA SER A 323 -10.76 24.49 12.10
C SER A 323 -9.29 24.30 11.70
N THR A 324 -8.63 25.34 11.19
CA THR A 324 -7.26 25.25 10.64
C THR A 324 -6.13 25.23 11.67
N VAL A 325 -6.46 25.17 12.96
CA VAL A 325 -5.49 24.96 14.04
C VAL A 325 -4.83 23.59 13.85
N GLY A 326 -3.68 23.59 13.17
CA GLY A 326 -2.93 22.38 12.86
C GLY A 326 -2.89 21.98 11.38
N PHE A 327 -2.71 22.92 10.44
CA PHE A 327 -2.27 22.57 9.07
C PHE A 327 -1.01 23.36 8.67
N VAL A 328 -0.12 22.73 7.89
CA VAL A 328 1.03 23.39 7.26
C VAL A 328 0.65 23.77 5.84
N ASP A 329 0.82 25.03 5.45
CA ASP A 329 0.64 25.47 4.06
C ASP A 329 1.69 24.82 3.15
N PRO A 330 1.29 23.98 2.16
CA PRO A 330 2.21 23.36 1.20
C PRO A 330 3.07 24.38 0.43
N LEU A 331 2.63 25.62 0.27
CA LEU A 331 3.40 26.66 -0.43
C LEU A 331 4.65 27.12 0.34
N THR A 332 4.75 26.83 1.65
CA THR A 332 5.99 27.04 2.41
C THR A 332 7.16 26.18 1.91
N GLU A 333 6.87 25.06 1.24
CA GLU A 333 7.89 24.18 0.63
C GLU A 333 8.54 24.81 -0.62
N LEU A 334 7.85 25.74 -1.26
CA LEU A 334 8.27 26.38 -2.50
C LEU A 334 9.53 27.24 -2.29
N ALA A 335 9.71 27.75 -1.08
CA ALA A 335 10.88 28.53 -0.66
C ALA A 335 12.18 27.71 -0.62
N ALA A 336 12.09 26.37 -0.54
CA ALA A 336 13.24 25.47 -0.51
C ALA A 336 13.68 24.95 -1.89
N LEU A 337 12.93 25.25 -2.95
CA LEU A 337 13.16 24.77 -4.32
C LEU A 337 13.94 25.78 -5.18
N THR A 338 14.65 25.29 -6.19
CA THR A 338 15.32 26.15 -7.18
C THR A 338 14.31 26.85 -8.11
N ARG A 339 14.68 28.00 -8.67
CA ARG A 339 13.77 28.87 -9.46
C ARG A 339 13.15 28.17 -10.68
N GLU A 340 13.86 27.22 -11.29
CA GLU A 340 13.39 26.41 -12.42
C GLU A 340 12.39 25.32 -11.98
N GLU A 341 12.53 24.77 -10.77
CA GLU A 341 11.60 23.79 -10.21
C GLU A 341 10.32 24.44 -9.68
N GLN A 342 10.37 25.72 -9.31
CA GLN A 342 9.24 26.43 -8.74
C GLN A 342 8.06 26.56 -9.72
N THR A 343 8.29 26.75 -11.01
CA THR A 343 7.20 27.01 -11.99
C THR A 343 6.32 25.78 -12.23
N SER A 344 6.91 24.60 -12.44
CA SER A 344 6.15 23.34 -12.62
C SER A 344 5.55 22.81 -11.31
N THR A 345 6.19 23.11 -10.17
CA THR A 345 5.74 22.62 -8.85
C THR A 345 4.66 23.50 -8.23
N ARG A 346 4.55 24.77 -8.65
CA ARG A 346 3.57 25.72 -8.11
C ARG A 346 2.14 25.28 -8.36
N ASP A 347 1.82 24.81 -9.57
CA ASP A 347 0.47 24.36 -9.90
C ASP A 347 0.11 23.10 -9.12
N ALA A 348 1.05 22.17 -8.97
CA ALA A 348 0.85 20.94 -8.19
C ALA A 348 0.70 21.22 -6.68
N LEU A 349 1.48 22.15 -6.13
CA LEU A 349 1.35 22.59 -4.73
C LEU A 349 0.06 23.39 -4.50
N ALA A 350 -0.40 24.16 -5.48
CA ALA A 350 -1.70 24.84 -5.43
C ALA A 350 -2.88 23.85 -5.43
N GLN A 351 -2.70 22.62 -5.93
CA GLN A 351 -3.69 21.56 -5.79
C GLN A 351 -3.57 20.79 -4.47
N LEU A 352 -2.52 21.04 -3.68
CA LEU A 352 -2.40 20.54 -2.32
C LEU A 352 -2.97 21.52 -1.31
N THR A 353 -3.14 22.79 -1.65
CA THR A 353 -3.83 23.77 -0.81
C THR A 353 -5.34 23.58 -0.88
N ARG A 354 -6.04 24.17 0.10
CA ARG A 354 -7.50 24.12 0.16
C ARG A 354 -8.13 24.75 -1.09
N PRO A 355 -9.05 24.07 -1.78
CA PRO A 355 -9.74 24.66 -2.92
C PRO A 355 -10.61 25.83 -2.46
N PRO A 356 -10.83 26.85 -3.32
CA PRO A 356 -11.72 27.96 -3.00
C PRO A 356 -13.15 27.48 -2.73
N ALA A 357 -13.91 28.25 -1.95
CA ALA A 357 -15.24 27.84 -1.44
C ALA A 357 -16.21 27.41 -2.56
N ASN A 358 -16.14 28.06 -3.72
CA ASN A 358 -16.94 27.73 -4.91
C ASN A 358 -16.60 26.35 -5.53
N GLN A 359 -15.42 25.80 -5.27
CA GLN A 359 -14.99 24.47 -5.74
C GLN A 359 -15.19 23.38 -4.69
N GLN A 360 -15.34 23.73 -3.41
CA GLN A 360 -15.52 22.77 -2.32
C GLN A 360 -16.82 21.96 -2.45
N HIS A 361 -17.91 22.61 -2.88
CA HIS A 361 -19.17 21.90 -3.13
C HIS A 361 -19.04 20.88 -4.27
N GLY A 362 -18.39 21.27 -5.39
CA GLY A 362 -18.11 20.36 -6.50
C GLY A 362 -17.27 19.17 -6.07
N LEU A 363 -16.18 19.41 -5.32
CA LEU A 363 -15.33 18.37 -4.74
C LEU A 363 -16.14 17.41 -3.85
N LYS A 364 -17.01 17.92 -2.98
CA LYS A 364 -17.86 17.09 -2.11
C LYS A 364 -18.79 16.19 -2.93
N MET A 365 -19.41 16.73 -3.97
CA MET A 365 -20.31 15.96 -4.85
C MET A 365 -19.56 14.91 -5.68
N GLU A 366 -18.36 15.22 -6.18
CA GLU A 366 -17.49 14.26 -6.85
C GLU A 366 -17.04 13.15 -5.88
N ALA A 367 -16.61 13.51 -4.68
CA ALA A 367 -16.23 12.57 -3.63
C ALA A 367 -17.39 11.65 -3.25
N LEU A 368 -18.60 12.18 -3.06
CA LEU A 368 -19.81 11.40 -2.84
C LEU A 368 -20.04 10.42 -3.99
N THR A 369 -20.07 10.90 -5.23
CA THR A 369 -20.34 10.08 -6.41
C THR A 369 -19.34 8.92 -6.54
N LEU A 370 -18.05 9.21 -6.33
CA LEU A 370 -16.98 8.23 -6.52
C LEU A 370 -16.86 7.26 -5.34
N LEU A 371 -17.04 7.73 -4.11
CA LEU A 371 -16.85 6.92 -2.90
C LEU A 371 -18.12 6.17 -2.48
N GLN A 372 -19.32 6.64 -2.84
CA GLN A 372 -20.59 6.01 -2.42
C GLN A 372 -20.60 4.48 -2.61
N PRO A 373 -20.21 3.92 -3.78
CA PRO A 373 -20.24 2.47 -3.99
C PRO A 373 -19.27 1.73 -3.05
N VAL A 374 -18.13 2.35 -2.76
CA VAL A 374 -17.09 1.80 -1.88
C VAL A 374 -17.54 1.83 -0.42
N LEU A 375 -18.16 2.93 0.03
CA LEU A 375 -18.68 3.05 1.40
C LEU A 375 -19.79 2.03 1.69
N VAL A 376 -20.69 1.81 0.74
CA VAL A 376 -21.75 0.78 0.85
C VAL A 376 -21.15 -0.63 0.96
N GLN A 377 -20.11 -0.93 0.19
CA GLN A 377 -19.43 -2.22 0.27
C GLN A 377 -18.63 -2.40 1.57
N LEU A 378 -18.08 -1.31 2.14
CA LEU A 378 -17.40 -1.34 3.45
C LEU A 378 -18.37 -1.64 4.59
N ASP A 379 -19.61 -1.14 4.54
CA ASP A 379 -20.65 -1.48 5.54
C ASP A 379 -20.97 -2.98 5.56
N GLN A 380 -20.90 -3.64 4.39
CA GLN A 380 -21.19 -5.06 4.23
C GLN A 380 -20.04 -5.95 4.69
N LEU A 381 -18.85 -5.37 4.91
CA LEU A 381 -17.64 -6.13 5.22
C LEU A 381 -17.72 -6.79 6.61
N ASP A 382 -18.47 -6.19 7.55
CA ASP A 382 -18.74 -6.79 8.85
C ASP A 382 -19.68 -8.00 8.77
N ALA A 383 -20.66 -7.95 7.87
CA ALA A 383 -21.63 -9.03 7.69
C ALA A 383 -21.01 -10.27 7.02
N MET A 384 -19.91 -10.09 6.27
CA MET A 384 -19.15 -11.19 5.65
C MET A 384 -18.17 -11.87 6.62
N ASN A 385 -18.03 -11.38 7.85
CA ASN A 385 -17.15 -11.97 8.84
C ASN A 385 -17.93 -12.98 9.70
N GLU A 386 -17.70 -14.28 9.46
CA GLU A 386 -17.70 -15.23 10.58
C GLU A 386 -16.75 -14.73 11.68
N PRO A 387 -16.93 -15.09 12.97
CA PRO A 387 -16.08 -14.61 14.03
C PRO A 387 -14.63 -14.98 13.73
N ILE A 388 -13.90 -14.03 13.15
CA ILE A 388 -12.46 -14.11 13.00
C ILE A 388 -11.96 -13.99 14.44
N ASN A 389 -11.81 -15.13 15.12
CA ASN A 389 -11.30 -15.24 16.50
C ASN A 389 -9.84 -14.76 16.63
N GLU A 390 -9.31 -14.09 15.61
CA GLU A 390 -7.97 -13.55 15.57
C GLU A 390 -8.01 -12.05 15.88
N ILE A 391 -7.42 -11.72 17.02
CA ILE A 391 -7.29 -10.37 17.59
C ILE A 391 -6.87 -9.34 16.52
N GLY A 392 -5.96 -9.68 15.60
CA GLY A 392 -5.45 -8.79 14.56
C GLY A 392 -6.46 -8.33 13.52
N ALA A 393 -7.30 -9.23 12.99
CA ALA A 393 -8.30 -8.88 11.97
C ALA A 393 -9.41 -8.02 12.59
N HIS A 394 -9.86 -8.37 13.79
CA HIS A 394 -10.84 -7.61 14.54
C HIS A 394 -10.39 -6.15 14.75
N HIS A 395 -9.13 -5.92 15.14
CA HIS A 395 -8.61 -4.56 15.30
C HIS A 395 -8.63 -3.75 13.99
N GLN A 396 -8.28 -4.36 12.85
CA GLN A 396 -8.31 -3.68 11.55
C GLN A 396 -9.74 -3.34 11.13
N LEU A 397 -10.70 -4.24 11.37
CA LEU A 397 -12.11 -4.02 11.06
C LEU A 397 -12.70 -2.88 11.90
N VAL A 398 -12.44 -2.88 13.22
CA VAL A 398 -12.85 -1.77 14.10
C VAL A 398 -12.24 -0.45 13.64
N PHE A 399 -10.98 -0.45 13.19
CA PHE A 399 -10.35 0.73 12.62
C PHE A 399 -11.03 1.20 11.33
N ILE A 400 -11.32 0.29 10.40
CA ILE A 400 -12.07 0.57 9.16
C ILE A 400 -13.44 1.15 9.48
N GLN A 401 -14.22 0.54 10.38
CA GLN A 401 -15.54 1.02 10.78
C GLN A 401 -15.50 2.44 11.35
N ARG A 402 -14.50 2.75 12.19
CA ARG A 402 -14.32 4.10 12.75
C ARG A 402 -13.99 5.12 11.66
N ALA A 403 -13.06 4.78 10.76
CA ALA A 403 -12.71 5.64 9.63
C ALA A 403 -13.90 5.83 8.66
N LEU A 404 -14.69 4.78 8.45
CA LEU A 404 -15.92 4.79 7.65
C LEU A 404 -16.95 5.75 8.25
N ARG A 405 -17.19 5.68 9.56
CA ARG A 405 -18.09 6.61 10.26
C ARG A 405 -17.65 8.05 10.06
N LYS A 406 -16.37 8.36 10.33
CA LYS A 406 -15.81 9.71 10.12
C LYS A 406 -15.96 10.20 8.67
N MET A 407 -15.80 9.30 7.69
CA MET A 407 -16.00 9.62 6.27
C MET A 407 -17.46 9.94 5.94
N LYS A 408 -18.39 9.13 6.46
CA LYS A 408 -19.83 9.33 6.28
C LYS A 408 -20.28 10.63 6.92
N ASP A 409 -19.84 10.91 8.14
CA ASP A 409 -20.13 12.16 8.82
C ASP A 409 -19.66 13.34 7.96
N LEU A 410 -18.41 13.31 7.45
CA LEU A 410 -17.89 14.38 6.60
C LEU A 410 -18.68 14.59 5.28
N LEU A 411 -19.06 13.50 4.61
CA LEU A 411 -19.69 13.57 3.28
C LEU A 411 -21.20 13.81 3.33
N TYR A 412 -21.90 13.29 4.35
CA TYR A 412 -23.35 13.42 4.49
C TYR A 412 -23.78 14.54 5.44
N ASP A 413 -22.87 15.13 6.21
CA ASP A 413 -23.22 16.29 7.03
C ASP A 413 -23.71 17.44 6.15
N GLN A 414 -24.94 17.88 6.42
CA GLN A 414 -25.63 18.95 5.69
C GLN A 414 -25.18 20.35 6.15
N SER A 415 -24.42 20.46 7.24
CA SER A 415 -23.97 21.73 7.82
C SER A 415 -22.99 22.53 6.94
N LEU A 416 -22.34 21.89 5.97
CA LEU A 416 -21.38 22.52 5.04
C LEU A 416 -22.03 23.22 3.83
N VAL A 417 -23.36 23.37 3.81
CA VAL A 417 -24.13 23.99 2.70
C VAL A 417 -24.65 25.39 3.06
N SER A 418 -24.42 25.89 4.28
CA SER A 418 -24.89 27.21 4.70
C SER A 418 -23.93 28.34 4.38
#